data_AF-A0A820HIY2-F1
#
_entry.id   AF-A0A820HIY2-F1
#
_cell.length_a   1.000
_cell.length_b   1.000
_cell.length_c   1.000
_cell.angle_alpha   90.00
_cell.angle_beta   90.00
_cell.angle_gamma   90.00
#
_symmetry.space_group_name_H-M   'P 1'
#
loop_
_entity.id
_entity.type
_entity.pdbx_description
1 polymer ?
#
loop_
_entity_poly.entity_id
_entity_poly.type
_entity_poly.pdbx_seq_one_letter_code
_entity_poly.pdbx_strand_id
1 'polypeptide(L)'
;MNSTVTISPYDTGDNAWMMTSTALVLLMTPALAFFYGGLVEHKNILNQLFLSFICMGIVFVQWVLFGFSFAFGPPVSPGFGSFDWAVLRFGELYNPN
;
A
#
# COMPACT_ATOMS: atom_id res chain seq x y z
N MET A 1 43.31 -1.30 1.55
CA MET A 1 42.63 -2.56 1.24
C MET A 1 41.14 -2.28 1.30
N ASN A 2 40.53 -1.93 0.15
CA ASN A 2 39.12 -1.53 0.04
C ASN A 2 38.26 -2.79 0.02
N SER A 3 37.62 -3.09 1.14
CA SER A 3 36.63 -4.15 1.26
C SER A 3 35.52 -3.92 0.23
N THR A 4 35.50 -4.73 -0.82
CA THR A 4 34.39 -4.84 -1.76
C THR A 4 33.20 -5.40 -1.00
N VAL A 5 32.47 -4.50 -0.34
CA VAL A 5 31.13 -4.76 0.19
C VAL A 5 30.34 -5.25 -1.02
N THR A 6 30.06 -6.55 -1.06
CA THR A 6 29.02 -7.10 -1.92
C THR A 6 27.72 -6.48 -1.42
N ILE A 7 27.38 -5.29 -1.94
CA ILE A 7 26.07 -4.71 -1.74
C ILE A 7 25.08 -5.72 -2.35
N SER A 8 24.54 -6.58 -1.51
CA SER A 8 23.28 -7.25 -1.85
C SER A 8 22.36 -6.12 -2.31
N PRO A 9 21.77 -6.19 -3.52
CA PRO A 9 20.86 -5.14 -4.00
C PRO A 9 19.71 -4.86 -3.01
N TYR A 10 19.51 -5.78 -2.07
CA TYR A 10 18.55 -5.71 -0.98
C TYR A 10 19.28 -5.81 0.36
N ASP A 11 19.26 -4.73 1.13
CA ASP A 11 19.66 -4.75 2.53
C ASP A 11 18.48 -5.26 3.39
N THR A 12 18.75 -6.17 4.31
CA THR A 12 17.73 -6.71 5.21
C THR A 12 17.24 -5.64 6.20
N GLY A 13 18.10 -4.70 6.59
CA GLY A 13 17.77 -3.56 7.44
C GLY A 13 16.80 -2.59 6.77
N ASP A 14 17.05 -2.27 5.50
CA ASP A 14 16.16 -1.39 4.73
C ASP A 14 14.77 -2.03 4.53
N ASN A 15 14.72 -3.32 4.27
CA ASN A 15 13.47 -4.07 4.15
C ASN A 15 12.70 -4.12 5.49
N ALA A 16 13.39 -4.36 6.60
CA ALA A 16 12.78 -4.36 7.93
C ALA A 16 12.22 -2.98 8.30
N TRP A 17 12.94 -1.91 7.97
CA TRP A 17 12.51 -0.55 8.20
C TRP A 17 11.29 -0.16 7.33
N MET A 18 11.31 -0.55 6.05
CA MET A 18 10.20 -0.34 5.12
C MET A 18 8.92 -1.06 5.59
N MET A 19 9.01 -2.32 6.01
CA MET A 19 7.87 -3.07 6.54
C MET A 19 7.32 -2.45 7.83
N THR A 20 8.21 -2.01 8.73
CA THR A 20 7.81 -1.32 9.97
C THR A 20 7.10 0.01 9.67
N SER A 21 7.65 0.80 8.75
CA SER A 21 7.04 2.08 8.33
C SER A 21 5.67 1.87 7.68
N THR A 22 5.53 0.82 6.86
CA THR A 22 4.25 0.48 6.21
C THR A 22 3.20 0.06 7.25
N ALA A 23 3.60 -0.69 8.27
CA ALA A 23 2.71 -1.07 9.38
C ALA A 23 2.25 0.16 10.21
N LEU A 24 3.14 1.13 10.45
CA LEU A 24 2.78 2.38 11.13
C LEU A 24 1.76 3.21 10.33
N VAL A 25 1.91 3.27 9.00
CA VAL A 25 0.95 3.96 8.11
C VAL A 25 -0.41 3.26 8.10
N LEU A 26 -0.43 1.92 8.02
CA LEU A 26 -1.67 1.13 8.08
C LEU A 26 -2.46 1.39 9.38
N LEU A 27 -1.77 1.68 10.49
CA LEU A 27 -2.38 1.98 11.79
C LEU A 27 -3.00 3.40 11.85
N MET A 28 -2.66 4.33 10.95
CA MET A 28 -3.24 5.68 10.96
C MET A 28 -4.73 5.72 10.59
N THR A 29 -5.16 4.96 9.58
CA THR A 29 -6.55 4.92 9.10
C THR A 29 -7.57 4.46 10.17
N PRO A 30 -7.28 3.42 10.98
CA PRO A 30 -8.15 3.04 12.10
C PRO A 30 -7.90 3.92 13.33
N ALA A 31 -6.69 4.44 13.56
CA ALA A 31 -6.41 5.35 14.69
C ALA A 31 -7.24 6.64 14.61
N LEU A 32 -7.38 7.22 13.41
CA LEU A 32 -8.27 8.34 13.18
C LEU A 32 -9.72 7.97 13.43
N ALA A 33 -10.18 6.78 13.04
CA ALA A 33 -11.54 6.34 13.31
C ALA A 33 -11.82 6.17 14.82
N PHE A 34 -10.84 5.71 15.61
CA PHE A 34 -10.94 5.72 17.07
C PHE A 34 -10.98 7.15 17.64
N PHE A 35 -10.18 8.07 17.09
CA PHE A 35 -10.16 9.47 17.50
C PHE A 35 -11.48 10.19 17.16
N TYR A 36 -11.97 10.04 15.93
CA TYR A 36 -13.25 10.60 15.47
C TYR A 36 -14.44 9.91 16.12
N GLY A 37 -14.34 8.62 16.45
CA GLY A 37 -15.33 7.90 17.24
C GLY A 37 -15.43 8.43 18.66
N GLY A 38 -14.32 8.82 19.29
CA GLY A 38 -14.32 9.41 20.64
C GLY A 38 -14.90 10.84 20.74
N LEU A 39 -14.96 11.57 19.61
CA LEU A 39 -15.57 12.90 19.53
C LEU A 39 -17.06 12.87 19.15
N VAL A 40 -17.59 11.70 18.82
CA VAL A 40 -18.98 11.50 18.40
C VAL A 40 -19.82 10.92 19.54
N GLU A 41 -21.13 11.11 19.45
CA GLU A 41 -22.11 10.59 20.41
C GLU A 41 -21.94 9.08 20.62
N HIS A 42 -21.96 8.61 21.87
CA HIS A 42 -21.72 7.21 22.25
C HIS A 42 -22.53 6.17 21.45
N LYS A 43 -23.73 6.53 20.99
CA LYS A 43 -24.59 5.68 20.17
C LYS A 43 -24.07 5.40 18.75
N ASN A 44 -23.17 6.24 18.22
CA ASN A 44 -22.67 6.14 16.85
C ASN A 44 -21.20 5.66 16.75
N ILE A 45 -20.53 5.43 17.88
CA ILE A 45 -19.12 4.99 17.92
C ILE A 45 -18.93 3.62 17.26
N LEU A 46 -19.83 2.68 17.55
CA LEU A 46 -19.77 1.33 16.97
C LEU A 46 -19.91 1.36 15.44
N ASN A 47 -20.75 2.25 14.91
CA ASN A 47 -20.94 2.42 13.48
C ASN A 47 -19.67 3.01 12.81
N GLN A 48 -19.00 3.95 13.46
CA GLN A 48 -17.77 4.55 12.96
C GLN A 48 -16.60 3.55 12.90
N LEU A 49 -16.51 2.64 13.89
CA LEU A 49 -15.49 1.59 13.92
C LEU A 49 -15.72 0.51 12.85
N PHE A 50 -16.96 0.07 12.66
CA PHE A 50 -17.29 -0.88 11.59
C PHE A 50 -17.07 -0.30 10.19
N LEU A 51 -17.44 0.96 9.97
CA LEU A 51 -17.22 1.66 8.70
C LEU A 51 -15.73 1.74 8.35
N SER A 52 -14.86 2.08 9.33
CA SER A 52 -13.41 2.12 9.11
C SER A 52 -12.83 0.75 8.73
N PHE A 53 -13.29 -0.33 9.37
CA PHE A 53 -12.89 -1.70 9.03
C PHE A 53 -13.28 -2.10 7.60
N ILE A 54 -14.51 -1.78 7.19
CA ILE A 54 -15.02 -2.08 5.85
C ILE A 54 -14.28 -1.23 4.79
N CYS A 55 -14.11 0.07 5.04
CA CYS A 55 -13.37 0.95 4.15
C CYS A 55 -11.92 0.49 3.96
N MET A 56 -11.24 0.09 5.03
CA MET A 56 -9.88 -0.46 4.94
C MET A 56 -9.82 -1.71 4.06
N GLY A 57 -10.78 -2.62 4.19
CA GLY A 57 -10.88 -3.81 3.34
C GLY A 57 -11.12 -3.47 1.86
N ILE A 58 -12.06 -2.58 1.57
CA ILE A 58 -12.38 -2.17 0.19
C ILE A 58 -11.20 -1.48 -0.47
N VAL A 59 -10.56 -0.54 0.23
CA VAL A 59 -9.39 0.19 -0.29
C VAL A 59 -8.22 -0.76 -0.51
N PHE A 60 -7.99 -1.73 0.39
CA PHE A 60 -6.94 -2.73 0.20
C PHE A 60 -7.19 -3.61 -1.03
N VAL A 61 -8.42 -4.11 -1.22
CA VAL A 61 -8.78 -4.89 -2.41
C VAL A 61 -8.63 -4.07 -3.69
N GLN A 62 -9.14 -2.84 -3.69
CA GLN A 62 -9.00 -1.91 -4.81
C GLN A 62 -7.53 -1.60 -5.12
N TRP A 63 -6.69 -1.45 -4.09
CA TRP A 63 -5.26 -1.20 -4.22
C TRP A 63 -4.54 -2.36 -4.92
N VAL A 64 -4.82 -3.61 -4.51
CA VAL A 64 -4.20 -4.80 -5.10
C VAL A 64 -4.65 -5.06 -6.53
N LEU A 65 -5.92 -4.79 -6.85
CA LEU A 65 -6.48 -5.07 -8.17
C LEU A 65 -5.98 -4.12 -9.26
N PHE A 66 -6.07 -2.81 -9.02
CA PHE A 66 -5.74 -1.78 -10.02
C PHE A 66 -5.19 -0.48 -9.43
N GLY A 67 -5.16 -0.31 -8.10
CA GLY A 67 -4.64 0.90 -7.48
C GLY A 67 -3.12 0.98 -7.53
N PHE A 68 -2.44 -0.14 -7.29
CA PHE A 68 -1.00 -0.27 -7.47
C PHE A 68 -0.73 0.06 -8.94
N SER A 69 -1.17 -0.81 -9.87
CA SER A 69 -1.83 -0.48 -11.15
C SER A 69 -1.64 0.91 -11.78
N PHE A 70 -2.30 1.84 -11.13
CA PHE A 70 -2.46 3.17 -11.65
C PHE A 70 -1.30 4.08 -11.28
N ALA A 71 -0.62 3.81 -10.16
CA ALA A 71 0.37 4.69 -9.54
C ALA A 71 1.81 4.45 -10.03
N PHE A 72 2.25 3.20 -10.20
CA PHE A 72 3.63 2.86 -10.60
C PHE A 72 3.73 2.15 -11.96
N GLY A 73 2.70 2.28 -12.79
CA GLY A 73 2.58 1.54 -14.04
C GLY A 73 3.41 2.14 -15.15
N PRO A 74 3.76 1.37 -16.19
CA PRO A 74 4.30 1.93 -17.42
C PRO A 74 3.37 3.05 -17.91
N PRO A 75 3.88 4.27 -18.16
CA PRO A 75 3.02 5.39 -18.52
C PRO A 75 2.41 5.18 -19.91
N VAL A 76 1.08 5.15 -20.00
CA VAL A 76 0.36 5.18 -21.28
C VAL A 76 0.19 6.61 -21.81
N SER A 77 0.21 7.59 -20.90
CA SER A 77 0.21 9.03 -21.20
C SER A 77 0.79 9.83 -20.02
N PRO A 78 1.19 11.11 -20.19
CA PRO A 78 1.73 11.92 -19.11
C PRO A 78 0.68 12.07 -17.99
N GLY A 79 0.88 11.37 -16.88
CA GLY A 79 -0.01 11.40 -15.71
C GLY A 79 -0.92 10.17 -15.52
N PHE A 80 -0.96 9.22 -16.45
CA PHE A 80 -1.74 7.98 -16.31
C PHE A 80 -0.86 6.73 -16.46
N GLY A 81 -0.85 5.88 -15.43
CA GLY A 81 -0.24 4.55 -15.49
C GLY A 81 -1.10 3.55 -16.27
N SER A 82 -0.47 2.61 -16.96
CA SER A 82 -1.15 1.49 -17.66
C SER A 82 -1.84 0.54 -16.68
N PHE A 83 -2.94 -0.10 -17.10
CA PHE A 83 -3.59 -1.20 -16.38
C PHE A 83 -2.90 -2.57 -16.61
N ASP A 84 -1.78 -2.61 -17.32
CA ASP A 84 -1.10 -3.84 -17.76
C ASP A 84 -0.65 -4.78 -16.62
N TRP A 85 -0.45 -4.24 -15.43
CA TRP A 85 -0.02 -4.96 -14.23
C TRP A 85 -1.15 -5.17 -13.24
N ALA A 86 -2.40 -4.89 -13.64
CA ALA A 86 -3.58 -5.18 -12.85
C ALA A 86 -3.63 -6.68 -12.52
N VAL A 87 -4.15 -7.04 -11.34
CA VAL A 87 -4.26 -8.45 -10.93
C VAL A 87 -2.90 -9.15 -10.76
N LEU A 88 -1.84 -8.41 -10.40
CA LEU A 88 -0.50 -8.96 -10.15
C LEU A 88 0.17 -9.57 -11.40
N ARG A 89 -0.24 -9.18 -12.61
CA ARG A 89 0.34 -9.66 -13.89
C ARG A 89 1.72 -9.05 -14.22
N PHE A 90 2.55 -8.74 -13.24
CA PHE A 90 3.87 -8.12 -13.43
C PHE A 90 4.81 -8.90 -14.35
N GLY A 91 4.66 -10.23 -14.42
CA GLY A 91 5.62 -11.12 -15.08
C GLY A 91 5.33 -11.46 -16.55
N GLU A 92 4.13 -11.19 -17.06
CA GLU A 92 3.74 -11.60 -18.42
C GLU A 92 4.24 -10.66 -19.53
N LEU A 93 4.63 -9.43 -19.20
CA LEU A 93 5.05 -8.41 -20.16
C LEU A 93 6.58 -8.28 -20.29
N TYR A 94 7.33 -9.06 -19.51
CA TYR A 94 8.77 -9.20 -19.70
C TYR A 94 9.04 -10.24 -20.78
N ASN A 95 8.94 -9.81 -22.05
CA ASN A 95 9.51 -10.53 -23.19
C ASN A 95 10.85 -9.88 -23.54
N PRO A 96 12.00 -10.48 -23.16
CA PRO A 96 13.33 -9.92 -23.45
C PRO A 96 13.83 -10.21 -24.89
N ASN A 97 12.95 -10.32 -25.89
CA ASN A 97 13.34 -10.30 -27.31
C ASN A 97 13.28 -8.87 -27.85
#